data_AF-A0A2H3CRZ1-F1
#
_entry.id   AF-A0A2H3CRZ1-F1
#
_cell.length_a   1.000
_cell.length_b   1.000
_cell.length_c   1.000
_cell.angle_alpha   90.00
_cell.angle_beta   90.00
_cell.angle_gamma   90.00
#
_symmetry.space_group_name_H-M   'P 1'
#
loop_
_entity.id
_entity.type
_entity.pdbx_description
1 polymer ?
#
loop_
_entity_poly.entity_id
_entity_poly.type
_entity_poly.pdbx_seq_one_letter_code
_entity_poly.pdbx_strand_id
1 'polypeptide(L)'
;MSAIANSGTPAVEKHPLVIELEKWGDRLYENEPPAPEDLFDCSVDEATRQARQNAYRAKADAAMKDVLEKYRSWWVDNDEAIQEWLNSVEQEEGPDC
;
A
#
# COMPACT_ATOMS: atom_id res chain seq x y z
N MET A 1 -0.19 -47.26 -15.30
CA MET A 1 0.58 -46.09 -14.85
C MET A 1 -0.40 -44.94 -14.74
N SER A 2 -0.80 -44.59 -13.52
CA SER A 2 -1.78 -43.53 -13.28
C SER A 2 -1.09 -42.17 -13.38
N ALA A 3 -1.66 -41.28 -14.19
CA ALA A 3 -1.26 -39.88 -14.23
C ALA A 3 -1.63 -39.22 -12.89
N ILE A 4 -0.65 -38.60 -12.24
CA ILE A 4 -0.87 -37.75 -11.08
C ILE A 4 -1.42 -36.44 -11.65
N ALA A 5 -2.70 -36.18 -11.41
CA ALA A 5 -3.26 -34.85 -11.64
C ALA A 5 -2.64 -33.92 -10.60
N ASN A 6 -1.80 -32.99 -11.05
CA ASN A 6 -1.46 -31.81 -10.25
C ASN A 6 -2.77 -31.04 -10.05
N SER A 7 -3.40 -31.22 -8.90
CA SER A 7 -4.44 -30.33 -8.40
C SER A 7 -3.75 -28.99 -8.13
N GLY A 8 -3.62 -28.17 -9.17
CA GLY A 8 -3.23 -26.79 -9.03
C GLY A 8 -4.20 -26.13 -8.06
N THR A 9 -3.67 -25.60 -6.97
CA THR A 9 -4.40 -24.76 -6.03
C THR A 9 -5.18 -23.73 -6.86
N PRO A 10 -6.50 -23.59 -6.70
CA PRO A 10 -7.23 -22.56 -7.41
C PRO A 10 -6.58 -21.22 -7.06
N ALA A 11 -6.24 -20.43 -8.08
CA ALA A 11 -5.84 -19.06 -7.86
C ALA A 11 -7.00 -18.40 -7.12
N VAL A 12 -6.78 -18.00 -5.86
CA VAL A 12 -7.76 -17.22 -5.12
C VAL A 12 -7.98 -15.95 -5.93
N GLU A 13 -9.18 -15.78 -6.47
CA GLU A 13 -9.53 -14.61 -7.24
C GLU A 13 -9.46 -13.40 -6.30
N LYS A 14 -8.51 -12.50 -6.53
CA LYS A 14 -8.35 -11.32 -5.68
C LYS A 14 -9.59 -10.43 -5.81
N HIS A 15 -10.10 -9.96 -4.68
CA HIS A 15 -11.21 -9.02 -4.66
C HIS A 15 -10.88 -7.74 -5.45
N PRO A 16 -11.80 -7.17 -6.25
CA PRO A 16 -11.54 -5.97 -7.04
C PRO A 16 -11.00 -4.78 -6.25
N LEU A 17 -11.43 -4.61 -4.98
CA LEU A 17 -10.90 -3.57 -4.10
C LEU A 17 -9.42 -3.77 -3.76
N VAL A 18 -8.97 -5.01 -3.58
CA VAL A 18 -7.55 -5.33 -3.33
C VAL A 18 -6.71 -4.98 -4.55
N ILE A 19 -7.19 -5.32 -5.74
CA ILE A 19 -6.50 -4.99 -7.00
C ILE A 19 -6.36 -3.48 -7.16
N GLU A 20 -7.40 -2.70 -6.87
CA GLU A 20 -7.31 -1.24 -6.98
C GLU A 20 -6.44 -0.63 -5.88
N LEU A 21 -6.47 -1.18 -4.66
CA LEU A 21 -5.57 -0.77 -3.58
C LEU A 21 -4.09 -1.01 -3.94
N GLU A 22 -3.76 -2.15 -4.56
CA GLU A 22 -2.41 -2.45 -5.04
C GLU A 22 -1.95 -1.41 -6.06
N LYS A 23 -2.80 -1.06 -7.03
CA LYS A 23 -2.48 0.02 -8.00
C LYS A 23 -2.27 1.38 -7.34
N TRP A 24 -3.01 1.69 -6.27
CA TRP A 24 -2.75 2.90 -5.50
C TRP A 24 -1.40 2.87 -4.81
N GLY A 25 -0.99 1.70 -4.27
CA GLY A 25 0.36 1.49 -3.75
C GLY A 25 1.43 1.77 -4.80
N ASP A 26 1.27 1.22 -6.01
CA ASP A 26 2.21 1.45 -7.12
C ASP A 26 2.29 2.95 -7.49
N ARG A 27 1.14 3.62 -7.65
CA ARG A 27 1.10 5.06 -7.96
C ARG A 27 1.77 5.91 -6.87
N LEU A 28 1.59 5.56 -5.59
CA LEU A 28 2.23 6.25 -4.49
C LEU A 28 3.75 6.06 -4.54
N TYR A 29 4.22 4.83 -4.75
CA TYR A 29 5.64 4.51 -4.87
C TYR A 29 6.29 5.21 -6.08
N GLU A 30 5.64 5.22 -7.24
CA GLU A 30 6.14 5.89 -8.44
C GLU A 30 6.32 7.41 -8.28
N ASN A 31 5.54 8.03 -7.39
CA ASN A 31 5.61 9.47 -7.13
C ASN A 31 6.48 9.83 -5.92
N GLU A 32 6.92 8.84 -5.13
CA GLU A 32 7.86 9.09 -4.03
C GLU A 32 9.25 9.41 -4.61
N PRO A 33 9.85 10.56 -4.27
CA PRO A 33 11.21 10.86 -4.69
C PRO A 33 12.18 9.88 -4.03
N PRO A 34 13.31 9.53 -4.68
CA PRO A 34 14.30 8.66 -4.05
C PRO A 34 14.86 9.32 -2.78
N ALA A 35 14.95 8.54 -1.71
CA ALA A 35 15.62 8.95 -0.48
C ALA A 35 17.11 9.19 -0.74
N PRO A 36 17.67 10.32 -0.28
CA PRO A 36 19.10 10.57 -0.40
C PRO A 36 19.89 9.60 0.50
N GLU A 37 21.08 9.17 0.06
CA GLU A 37 21.91 8.19 0.77
C GLU A 37 22.32 8.65 2.18
N ASP A 38 22.41 9.97 2.39
CA ASP A 38 22.82 10.59 3.64
C ASP A 38 21.66 10.96 4.58
N LEU A 39 20.43 10.51 4.26
CA LEU A 39 19.20 10.84 5.00
C LEU A 39 19.28 10.45 6.49
N PHE A 40 19.94 9.34 6.78
CA PHE A 40 20.12 8.79 8.13
C PHE A 40 21.59 8.73 8.55
N ASP A 41 22.44 9.52 7.90
CA ASP A 41 23.86 9.59 8.23
C ASP A 41 24.05 10.00 9.71
N CYS A 42 24.55 9.06 10.52
CA CYS A 42 24.82 9.27 11.93
C CYS A 42 26.21 9.90 12.19
N SER A 43 27.00 10.15 11.15
CA SER A 43 28.32 10.79 11.29
C SER A 43 28.23 12.32 11.43
N VAL A 44 27.10 12.91 11.04
CA VAL A 44 26.81 14.34 11.23
C VAL A 44 26.08 14.60 12.56
N ASP A 45 26.04 15.86 12.97
CA ASP A 45 25.27 16.26 14.14
C ASP A 45 23.75 16.09 13.94
N GLU A 46 23.03 15.97 15.05
CA GLU A 46 21.58 15.75 15.07
C GLU A 46 20.81 16.81 14.29
N ALA A 47 21.21 18.09 14.40
CA ALA A 47 20.48 19.17 13.77
C ALA A 47 20.63 19.10 12.24
N THR A 48 21.83 18.81 11.75
CA THR A 48 22.08 18.57 10.32
C THR A 48 21.27 17.37 9.81
N ARG A 49 21.27 16.25 10.54
CA ARG A 49 20.49 15.07 10.17
C ARG A 49 18.99 15.36 10.13
N GLN A 50 18.45 16.03 11.15
CA GLN A 50 17.04 16.41 11.20
C GLN A 50 16.66 17.37 10.06
N ALA A 51 17.55 18.31 9.71
CA ALA A 51 17.33 19.22 8.59
C ALA A 51 17.23 18.46 7.26
N ARG A 52 18.09 17.45 7.02
CA ARG A 52 18.02 16.57 5.83
C ARG A 52 16.70 15.80 5.78
N GLN A 53 16.29 15.21 6.90
CA GLN A 53 15.03 14.48 7.00
C GLN A 53 13.82 15.36 6.74
N ASN A 54 13.80 16.57 7.31
CA ASN A 54 12.73 17.53 7.08
C ASN A 54 12.68 17.99 5.61
N ALA A 55 13.84 18.22 4.99
CA ALA A 55 13.92 18.59 3.58
C ALA A 55 13.42 17.47 2.66
N TYR A 56 13.81 16.22 2.93
CA TYR A 56 13.30 15.07 2.19
C TYR A 56 11.79 14.91 2.37
N ARG A 57 11.28 14.99 3.60
CA ARG A 57 9.84 14.91 3.88
C ARG A 57 9.06 15.98 3.12
N ALA A 58 9.51 17.24 3.13
CA ALA A 58 8.85 18.30 2.39
C ALA A 58 8.84 18.04 0.86
N LYS A 59 9.93 17.47 0.34
CA LYS A 59 10.03 17.08 -1.07
C LYS A 59 9.06 15.93 -1.41
N ALA A 60 8.98 14.90 -0.56
CA ALA A 60 8.07 13.78 -0.73
C ALA A 60 6.61 14.22 -0.63
N ASP A 61 6.27 15.03 0.38
CA ASP A 61 4.93 15.60 0.56
C ASP A 61 4.49 16.41 -0.66
N ALA A 62 5.40 17.21 -1.23
CA ALA A 62 5.11 17.99 -2.43
C ALA A 62 4.93 17.12 -3.69
N ALA A 63 5.80 16.12 -3.89
CA ALA A 63 5.74 15.23 -5.05
C ALA A 63 4.49 14.34 -5.01
N MET A 64 4.11 13.84 -3.83
CA MET A 64 3.01 12.91 -3.66
C MET A 64 1.66 13.59 -3.38
N LYS A 65 1.62 14.93 -3.30
CA LYS A 65 0.42 15.67 -2.88
C LYS A 65 -0.83 15.27 -3.66
N ASP A 66 -0.76 15.32 -4.99
CA ASP A 66 -1.93 15.12 -5.86
C ASP A 66 -2.37 13.66 -5.88
N VAL A 67 -1.43 12.70 -5.82
CA VAL A 67 -1.76 11.28 -5.75
C VAL A 67 -2.36 10.90 -4.40
N LEU A 68 -1.87 11.48 -3.30
CA LEU A 68 -2.43 11.29 -1.97
C LEU A 68 -3.84 11.88 -1.83
N GLU A 69 -4.10 13.03 -2.47
CA GLU A 69 -5.44 13.61 -2.50
C GLU A 69 -6.43 12.69 -3.21
N LYS A 70 -6.07 12.21 -4.40
CA LYS A 70 -6.92 11.26 -5.16
C LYS A 70 -7.10 9.93 -4.44
N TYR A 71 -6.06 9.42 -3.79
CA TYR A 71 -6.13 8.20 -3.00
C TYR A 71 -7.10 8.35 -1.82
N ARG A 72 -7.05 9.48 -1.10
CA ARG A 72 -8.01 9.78 -0.04
C ARG A 72 -9.44 9.89 -0.56
N SER A 73 -9.65 10.56 -1.70
CA SER A 73 -10.98 10.62 -2.33
C SER A 73 -11.49 9.23 -2.70
N TRP A 74 -10.64 8.38 -3.28
CA TRP A 74 -11.00 7.00 -3.59
C TRP A 74 -11.45 6.22 -2.34
N TRP A 75 -10.75 6.36 -1.20
CA TRP A 75 -11.20 5.73 0.05
C TRP A 75 -12.59 6.19 0.48
N VAL A 76 -12.88 7.48 0.41
CA VAL A 76 -14.19 8.04 0.77
C VAL A 76 -15.26 7.55 -0.20
N ASP A 77 -14.97 7.56 -1.50
CA ASP A 77 -15.92 7.14 -2.54
C ASP A 77 -16.23 5.64 -2.50
N ASN A 78 -15.37 4.84 -1.85
CA ASN A 78 -15.49 3.38 -1.77
C ASN A 78 -15.73 2.88 -0.34
N ASP A 79 -15.99 3.76 0.64
CA ASP A 79 -16.10 3.41 2.06
C ASP A 79 -17.13 2.30 2.30
N GLU A 80 -18.35 2.44 1.75
CA GLU A 80 -19.42 1.44 1.90
C GLU A 80 -19.00 0.07 1.33
N ALA A 81 -18.48 0.03 0.11
CA ALA A 81 -18.02 -1.21 -0.53
C ALA A 81 -16.86 -1.86 0.24
N ILE A 82 -15.98 -1.06 0.84
CA ILE A 82 -14.87 -1.55 1.67
C ILE A 82 -15.40 -2.13 2.98
N GLN A 83 -16.34 -1.45 3.64
CA GLN A 83 -16.97 -1.96 4.87
C GLN A 83 -17.72 -3.27 4.59
N GLU A 84 -18.50 -3.34 3.51
CA GLU A 84 -19.19 -4.57 3.10
C GLU A 84 -18.20 -5.71 2.86
N TRP A 85 -17.11 -5.44 2.16
CA TRP A 85 -16.07 -6.43 1.90
C TRP A 85 -15.41 -6.92 3.21
N LEU A 86 -15.00 -6.01 4.10
CA LEU A 86 -14.40 -6.37 5.39
C LEU A 86 -15.36 -7.23 6.23
N ASN A 87 -16.63 -6.83 6.30
CA ASN A 87 -17.67 -7.59 7.01
C ASN A 87 -17.96 -8.96 6.38
N SER A 88 -17.74 -9.13 5.07
CA SER A 88 -17.90 -10.41 4.38
C SER A 88 -16.76 -11.38 4.67
N VAL A 89 -15.53 -10.86 4.80
CA VAL A 89 -14.34 -11.65 5.17
C VAL A 89 -14.44 -12.14 6.61
N GLU A 90 -14.92 -11.30 7.53
CA GLU A 90 -15.13 -11.69 8.94
C GLU A 90 -16.20 -12.78 9.12
N GLN A 91 -17.15 -12.90 8.19
CA GLN A 91 -18.20 -13.92 8.23
C GLN A 91 -17.76 -15.29 7.68
N GLU A 92 -16.69 -15.35 6.88
CA GLU A 92 -16.12 -16.62 6.41
C GLU A 92 -15.27 -17.35 7.48
N GLU A 93 -14.88 -16.68 8.57
CA GLU A 93 -14.22 -17.30 9.74
C GLU A 93 -15.22 -17.81 10.80
N GLY A 94 -16.42 -18.25 10.39
CA GLY A 94 -17.31 -19.03 11.27
C GLY A 94 -16.67 -20.39 11.61
N PRO A 95 -16.90 -20.96 12.82
CA PRO A 95 -16.10 -22.09 13.31
C PRO A 95 -16.16 -23.28 12.35
N ASP A 96 -14.99 -23.70 11.86
CA ASP A 96 -14.79 -24.99 11.20
C ASP A 96 -15.41 -26.08 12.09
N CYS A 97 -16.51 -26.65 11.60
CA CYS A 97 -17.23 -27.73 12.26
C CYS A 97 -16.65 -29.10 11.93
#